data_AF-A0A7I5E7L2-F1
#
_entry.id   AF-A0A7I5E7L2-F1
#
_cell.length_a   1.000
_cell.length_b   1.000
_cell.length_c   1.000
_cell.angle_alpha   90.00
_cell.angle_beta   90.00
_cell.angle_gamma   90.00
#
_symmetry.space_group_name_H-M   'P 1'
#
loop_
_entity.id
_entity.type
_entity.pdbx_description
1 polymer ?
#
loop_
_entity_poly.entity_id
_entity_poly.type
_entity_poly.pdbx_seq_one_letter_code
_entity_poly.pdbx_strand_id
1 'polypeptide(L)'
;MDQYNEVYRDQLKQGIVELAGDNDSREASQVRYILHQPVLTLQKEITKLRIFFDASAHYKSSPSLNDVLHRGPAILPVSTIWPPASYADWSYSLYV
;
A
#
# COMPACT_ATOMS: atom_id res chain seq x y z
N MET A 1 -10.34 -15.47 8.94
CA MET A 1 -8.87 -15.58 8.87
C MET A 1 -8.42 -16.35 7.63
N ASP A 2 -9.13 -17.41 7.23
CA ASP A 2 -8.72 -18.24 6.09
C ASP A 2 -8.63 -17.48 4.76
N GLN A 3 -9.63 -16.65 4.44
CA GLN A 3 -9.64 -15.82 3.23
C GLN A 3 -8.49 -14.81 3.17
N TYR A 4 -8.04 -14.31 4.33
CA TYR A 4 -6.92 -13.37 4.41
C TYR A 4 -5.61 -14.05 4.03
N ASN A 5 -5.39 -15.26 4.56
CA ASN A 5 -4.25 -16.09 4.20
C ASN A 5 -4.32 -16.62 2.77
N GLU A 6 -5.52 -16.86 2.22
CA GLU A 6 -5.70 -17.21 0.81
C GLU A 6 -5.14 -16.16 -0.14
N VAL A 7 -5.35 -14.88 0.15
CA VAL A 7 -4.78 -13.79 -0.66
C VAL A 7 -3.25 -13.88 -0.70
N TYR A 8 -2.59 -14.09 0.44
CA TYR A 8 -1.14 -14.25 0.46
C TYR A 8 -0.66 -15.50 -0.27
N ARG A 9 -1.36 -16.63 -0.11
CA ARG A 9 -1.02 -17.88 -0.81
C ARG A 9 -1.16 -17.74 -2.32
N ASP A 10 -2.18 -17.02 -2.78
CA ASP A 10 -2.39 -16.74 -4.19
C ASP A 10 -1.31 -15.80 -4.76
N GLN A 11 -0.99 -14.72 -4.04
CA GLN A 11 0.10 -13.82 -4.41
C GLN A 11 1.46 -14.53 -4.45
N LEU A 12 1.72 -15.44 -3.51
CA LEU A 12 2.94 -16.25 -3.47
C LEU A 12 3.01 -17.18 -4.68
N LYS A 13 1.91 -17.83 -5.05
CA LYS A 13 1.83 -18.68 -6.26
C LYS A 13 2.05 -17.89 -7.55
N GLN A 14 1.59 -16.64 -7.59
CA GLN A 14 1.78 -15.74 -8.73
C GLN A 14 3.17 -15.09 -8.78
N GLY A 15 4.01 -15.28 -7.75
CA GLY A 15 5.32 -14.64 -7.65
C GLY A 15 5.26 -13.13 -7.40
N ILE A 16 4.15 -12.63 -6.84
CA ILE A 16 3.97 -11.22 -6.47
C ILE A 16 4.68 -10.92 -5.15
N VAL A 17 4.69 -11.89 -4.23
CA VAL A 17 5.34 -11.81 -2.92
C VAL A 17 6.23 -13.03 -2.71
N GLU A 18 7.20 -12.91 -1.82
CA GLU A 18 8.12 -13.98 -1.42
C GLU A 18 8.19 -14.10 0.10
N LEU A 19 8.70 -15.24 0.58
CA LEU A 19 8.98 -15.42 2.00
C LEU A 19 10.23 -14.62 2.36
N ALA A 20 10.14 -13.77 3.37
CA ALA A 20 11.29 -13.06 3.90
C ALA A 20 12.33 -14.07 4.44
N GLY A 21 13.58 -13.95 4.02
CA GLY A 21 14.65 -14.85 4.45
C GLY A 21 15.02 -14.64 5.93
N ASP A 22 15.23 -15.74 6.67
CA ASP A 22 15.64 -15.69 8.08
C ASP A 22 17.02 -15.04 8.31
N ASN A 23 17.82 -14.87 7.25
CA ASN A 23 19.23 -14.48 7.31
C ASN A 23 19.57 -13.12 6.68
N ASP A 24 18.59 -12.37 6.17
CA ASP A 24 18.84 -11.06 5.52
C ASP A 24 19.20 -9.94 6.50
N SER A 25 19.19 -10.23 7.81
CA SER A 25 19.58 -9.31 8.87
C SER A 25 21.08 -8.98 8.94
N ARG A 26 21.93 -9.66 8.16
CA ARG A 26 23.39 -9.50 8.26
C ARG A 26 24.01 -8.62 7.17
N GLU A 27 23.37 -8.48 6.00
CA GLU A 27 23.94 -7.69 4.89
C GLU A 27 22.91 -6.84 4.12
N ALA A 28 21.60 -7.06 4.28
CA ALA A 28 20.58 -6.26 3.62
C ALA A 28 20.15 -5.08 4.50
N SER A 29 20.18 -3.89 3.92
CA SER A 29 19.57 -2.65 4.39
C SER A 29 18.29 -2.86 5.22
N GLN A 30 18.27 -2.33 6.44
CA GLN A 30 17.12 -2.08 7.33
C GLN A 30 15.79 -2.77 6.96
N VAL A 31 15.48 -3.90 7.62
CA VAL A 31 14.16 -4.55 7.54
C VAL A 31 13.07 -3.63 8.08
N ARG A 32 11.98 -3.45 7.33
CA ARG A 32 10.81 -2.66 7.74
C ARG A 32 9.52 -3.45 7.54
N TYR A 33 8.70 -3.49 8.58
CA TYR A 33 7.36 -4.06 8.52
C TYR A 33 6.36 -2.98 8.12
N ILE A 34 5.48 -3.30 7.18
CA ILE A 34 4.41 -2.40 6.72
C ILE A 34 3.11 -2.84 7.37
N LEU A 35 2.36 -1.88 7.91
CA LEU A 35 1.04 -2.13 8.46
C LEU A 35 0.10 -2.59 7.35
N HIS A 36 -0.58 -3.71 7.56
CA HIS A 36 -1.52 -4.27 6.60
C HIS A 36 -2.93 -4.31 7.20
N GLN A 37 -3.94 -4.00 6.37
CA GLN A 37 -5.34 -4.01 6.78
C GLN A 37 -6.21 -4.66 5.69
N PRO A 38 -7.14 -5.56 6.06
CA PRO A 38 -8.11 -6.09 5.11
C PRO A 38 -9.16 -5.03 4.76
N VAL A 39 -9.39 -4.83 3.47
CA VAL A 39 -10.50 -4.03 2.94
C VAL A 39 -11.48 -4.98 2.26
N LEU A 40 -12.71 -4.98 2.76
CA LEU A 40 -13.81 -5.78 2.20
C LEU A 40 -14.64 -4.91 1.27
N THR A 41 -14.78 -5.33 0.01
CA THR A 41 -15.65 -4.65 -0.96
C THR A 41 -16.76 -5.61 -1.36
N LEU A 42 -17.89 -5.52 -0.64
CA LEU A 42 -19.03 -6.42 -0.81
C LEU A 42 -19.78 -6.20 -2.14
N GLN A 43 -19.65 -5.04 -2.77
CA GLN A 43 -20.38 -4.69 -4.00
C GLN A 43 -19.70 -5.11 -5.31
N LYS A 44 -18.48 -5.68 -5.30
CA LYS A 44 -17.77 -6.10 -6.53
C LYS A 44 -17.85 -7.61 -6.73
N GLU A 45 -18.22 -8.03 -7.94
CA GLU A 45 -18.36 -9.45 -8.31
C GLU A 45 -17.05 -10.25 -8.20
N ILE A 46 -15.90 -9.60 -8.32
CA ILE A 46 -14.63 -10.27 -8.65
C ILE A 46 -13.58 -10.25 -7.52
N THR A 47 -13.63 -9.34 -6.54
CA THR A 47 -12.69 -9.38 -5.39
C THR A 47 -13.35 -8.85 -4.13
N LYS A 48 -13.84 -9.77 -3.29
CA LYS A 48 -14.54 -9.47 -2.03
C LYS A 48 -13.60 -9.00 -0.92
N LEU A 49 -12.31 -9.36 -0.99
CA LEU A 49 -11.28 -9.01 -0.01
C LEU A 49 -9.99 -8.57 -0.72
N ARG A 50 -9.41 -7.45 -0.25
CA ARG A 50 -8.10 -6.93 -0.67
C ARG A 50 -7.28 -6.59 0.57
N ILE A 51 -5.95 -6.64 0.46
CA ILE A 51 -5.05 -6.25 1.55
C ILE A 51 -4.46 -4.88 1.20
N PHE A 52 -4.74 -3.90 2.04
CA PHE A 52 -4.17 -2.56 1.95
C PHE A 52 -2.90 -2.49 2.80
N PHE A 53 -1.83 -1.92 2.24
CA PHE A 53 -0.55 -1.73 2.92
C PHE A 53 -0.33 -0.24 3.15
N ASP A 54 -0.23 0.17 4.40
CA ASP A 54 0.02 1.57 4.77
C ASP A 54 1.53 1.84 4.87
N ALA A 55 2.09 2.31 3.76
CA ALA A 55 3.49 2.74 3.67
C ALA A 55 3.78 4.07 4.39
N SER A 56 2.75 4.78 4.85
CA SER A 56 2.89 6.03 5.61
C SER A 56 3.08 5.79 7.11
N ALA A 57 2.75 4.60 7.61
CA ALA A 57 2.93 4.23 9.01
C ALA A 57 4.40 4.36 9.45
N HIS A 58 4.62 5.11 10.53
CA HIS A 58 5.93 5.31 11.13
C HIS A 58 5.83 5.61 12.63
N TYR A 59 6.89 5.30 13.37
CA TYR A 59 7.04 5.76 14.75
C TYR A 59 7.24 7.26 14.81
N LYS A 60 6.82 7.90 15.91
CA LYS A 60 7.07 9.32 16.14
C LYS A 60 8.55 9.65 15.91
N SER A 61 8.83 10.74 15.20
CA SER A 61 10.18 11.19 14.81
C SER A 61 11.01 10.22 13.95
N SER A 62 10.39 9.21 13.33
CA SER A 62 11.04 8.34 12.34
C SER A 62 10.45 8.57 10.95
N PRO A 63 11.21 8.46 9.85
CA PRO A 63 10.63 8.57 8.51
C PRO A 63 9.76 7.36 8.16
N SER A 64 8.72 7.59 7.36
CA SER A 64 7.89 6.55 6.74
C SER A 64 8.58 5.94 5.52
N LEU A 65 8.01 4.84 4.99
CA LEU A 65 8.56 4.23 3.79
C LEU A 65 8.45 5.19 2.59
N ASN A 66 7.36 5.97 2.51
CA ASN A 66 7.16 6.98 1.47
C ASN A 66 8.19 8.13 1.52
N ASP A 67 8.82 8.37 2.68
CA ASP A 67 9.81 9.45 2.85
C ASP A 67 11.22 9.01 2.44
N VAL A 68 11.54 7.72 2.58
CA VAL A 68 12.89 7.19 2.31
C VAL A 68 13.05 6.59 0.92
N LEU A 69 11.95 6.25 0.24
CA LEU A 69 12.01 5.74 -1.13
C LEU A 69 12.36 6.85 -2.12
N HIS A 70 13.33 6.57 -3.00
CA HIS A 70 13.70 7.48 -4.07
C HIS A 70 12.51 7.69 -5.01
N ARG A 71 12.04 8.94 -5.12
CA ARG A 71 10.93 9.28 -6.01
C ARG A 71 11.38 9.20 -7.47
N GLY A 72 10.64 8.46 -8.29
CA GLY A 72 10.83 8.45 -9.72
C GLY A 72 10.41 9.79 -10.37
N PRO A 73 10.81 10.04 -11.63
CA PRO A 73 10.32 11.19 -12.39
C PRO A 73 8.80 11.22 -12.46
N ALA A 74 8.20 12.40 -12.26
CA ALA A 74 6.76 12.58 -12.42
C ALA A 74 6.40 12.54 -13.92
N ILE A 75 5.60 11.54 -14.32
CA ILE A 75 5.17 11.36 -15.72
C ILE A 75 3.96 12.24 -16.05
N LEU A 76 3.18 12.64 -15.03
CA LEU A 76 1.96 13.43 -15.20
C LEU A 76 2.25 14.94 -15.08
N PRO A 77 1.65 15.77 -15.94
CA PRO A 77 1.76 17.22 -15.84
C PRO A 77 1.08 17.74 -14.57
N VAL A 78 1.69 18.74 -13.94
CA VAL A 78 1.23 19.31 -12.66
C VAL A 78 -0.21 19.87 -12.74
N SER A 79 -0.66 20.24 -13.94
CA SER A 79 -2.00 20.80 -14.20
C SER A 79 -3.15 19.80 -14.07
N THR A 80 -2.87 18.50 -13.95
CA THR A 80 -3.91 17.44 -13.91
C THR A 80 -4.10 16.88 -12.50
N ILE A 81 -3.20 17.18 -11.56
CA ILE A 81 -3.19 16.55 -10.22
C ILE A 81 -4.23 17.18 -9.29
N TRP A 82 -4.67 18.40 -9.56
CA TRP A 82 -5.73 19.05 -8.80
C TRP A 82 -6.74 19.69 -9.75
N PRO A 83 -8.06 19.44 -9.59
CA PRO A 83 -9.04 20.33 -10.21
C PRO A 83 -8.77 21.76 -9.70
N PRO A 84 -9.06 22.80 -10.50
CA PRO A 84 -8.96 24.19 -10.03
C PRO A 84 -9.71 24.32 -8.69
N ALA A 85 -9.08 25.03 -7.75
CA ALA A 85 -9.50 25.14 -6.34
C ALA A 85 -10.98 25.54 -6.13
N SER A 86 -11.66 26.01 -7.18
CA SER A 86 -13.10 26.27 -7.21
C SER A 86 -13.99 25.02 -7.10
N TYR A 87 -13.45 23.80 -7.16
CA TYR A 87 -14.22 22.54 -7.09
C TYR A 87 -13.95 21.69 -5.83
N ALA A 88 -13.17 22.20 -4.87
CA ALA A 88 -12.80 21.46 -3.67
C ALA A 88 -13.88 21.56 -2.58
N ASP A 89 -15.02 20.93 -2.78
CA ASP A 89 -15.92 20.56 -1.68
C ASP A 89 -15.50 19.17 -1.17
N TRP A 90 -14.87 19.13 0.01
CA TRP A 90 -14.26 17.92 0.60
C TRP A 90 -15.30 16.96 1.21
N SER A 91 -16.52 16.93 0.69
CA SER A 91 -17.63 16.12 1.23
C SER A 91 -17.75 14.72 0.60
N TYR A 92 -16.97 14.38 -0.44
CA TYR A 92 -17.06 13.08 -1.10
C TYR A 92 -15.69 12.43 -1.33
N SER A 93 -15.06 11.90 -0.28
CA SER A 93 -14.08 10.83 -0.47
C SER A 93 -13.87 9.98 0.78
N LEU A 94 -14.97 9.52 1.39
CA LEU A 94 -14.96 8.33 2.24
C LEU A 94 -15.89 7.26 1.66
N TYR A 95 -15.89 7.05 0.35
CA TYR A 95 -16.47 5.86 -0.29
C TYR A 95 -15.92 5.73 -1.72
N VAL A 96 -14.76 5.09 -1.90
CA VAL A 96 -14.48 4.10 -2.95
C VAL A 96 -13.34 3.19 -2.49
#